data_AF-A0A952BNY7-F1
#
_entry.id   AF-A0A952BNY7-F1
#
_cell.length_a   1.000
_cell.length_b   1.000
_cell.length_c   1.000
_cell.angle_alpha   90.00
_cell.angle_beta   90.00
_cell.angle_gamma   90.00
#
_symmetry.space_group_name_H-M   'P 1'
#
loop_
_entity.id
_entity.type
_entity.pdbx_description
1 polymer ?
#
loop_
_entity_poly.entity_id
_entity_poly.type
_entity_poly.pdbx_seq_one_letter_code
_entity_poly.pdbx_strand_id
1 'polypeptide(L)'
;MTVTDIGDARARRQRASEAAVWVLANVPFTLHWPDFPGFHDRWPGMEGADLMLVHGEIARFAAAMNEGAQDLEALAEKLPGRYEAWSRASNWLVRHFDADPSDARFQQLFGDLSRYEATLAWIDVVLRRNGSR
;
A
#
# COMPACT_ATOMS: atom_id res chain seq x y z
N MET A 1 26.05 -14.78 18.95
CA MET A 1 25.37 -14.40 17.70
C MET A 1 26.02 -15.17 16.57
N THR A 2 25.44 -16.30 16.18
CA THR A 2 26.01 -17.27 15.23
C THR A 2 25.43 -17.07 13.83
N VAL A 3 26.10 -17.58 12.80
CA VAL A 3 25.69 -17.46 11.38
C VAL A 3 24.24 -17.95 11.13
N THR A 4 23.75 -18.91 11.92
CA THR A 4 22.37 -19.41 11.89
C THR A 4 21.34 -18.33 12.23
N ASP A 5 21.64 -17.50 13.23
CA ASP A 5 20.77 -16.40 13.73
C ASP A 5 20.58 -15.30 12.66
N ILE A 6 21.64 -15.03 11.88
CA ILE A 6 21.62 -14.06 10.77
C ILE A 6 20.81 -14.60 9.58
N GLY A 7 20.93 -15.90 9.28
CA GLY A 7 20.15 -16.57 8.23
C GLY A 7 18.65 -16.51 8.51
N ASP A 8 18.27 -16.85 9.75
CA ASP A 8 16.87 -16.85 10.20
C ASP A 8 16.28 -15.43 10.21
N ALA A 9 17.04 -14.44 10.69
CA ALA A 9 16.62 -13.04 10.64
C ALA A 9 16.41 -12.54 9.20
N ARG A 10 17.29 -12.93 8.26
CA ARG A 10 17.17 -12.56 6.85
C ARG A 10 15.96 -13.23 6.19
N ALA A 11 15.74 -14.52 6.45
CA ALA A 11 14.60 -15.25 5.93
C ALA A 11 13.28 -14.67 6.45
N ARG A 12 13.22 -14.32 7.75
CA ARG A 12 12.07 -13.67 8.36
C ARG A 12 11.75 -12.32 7.74
N ARG A 13 12.78 -11.50 7.50
CA ARG A 13 12.62 -10.20 6.82
C ARG A 13 12.15 -10.36 5.36
N GLN A 14 12.72 -11.32 4.63
CA GLN A 14 12.30 -11.61 3.26
C GLN A 14 10.82 -12.02 3.20
N ARG A 15 10.40 -12.93 4.08
CA ARG A 15 9.01 -13.37 4.19
C ARG A 15 8.08 -12.21 4.53
N ALA A 16 8.47 -11.31 5.45
CA ALA A 16 7.70 -10.12 5.78
C ALA A 16 7.60 -9.14 4.59
N SER A 17 8.66 -8.98 3.81
CA SER A 17 8.66 -8.16 2.60
C SER A 17 7.70 -8.73 1.53
N GLU A 18 7.67 -10.05 1.33
CA GLU A 18 6.76 -10.70 0.39
C GLU A 18 5.30 -10.57 0.84
N ALA A 19 5.05 -10.75 2.14
CA ALA A 19 3.73 -10.52 2.72
C ALA A 19 3.27 -9.07 2.56
N ALA A 20 4.17 -8.09 2.77
CA ALA A 20 3.88 -6.68 2.55
C ALA A 20 3.48 -6.37 1.11
N VAL A 21 4.23 -6.88 0.12
CA VAL A 21 3.88 -6.72 -1.31
C VAL A 21 2.53 -7.34 -1.61
N TRP A 22 2.26 -8.53 -1.09
CA TRP A 22 0.96 -9.18 -1.28
C TRP A 22 -0.19 -8.37 -0.66
N VAL A 23 0.00 -7.87 0.57
CA VAL A 23 -0.98 -7.01 1.25
C VAL A 23 -1.28 -5.76 0.43
N LEU A 24 -0.23 -5.09 -0.06
CA LEU A 24 -0.36 -3.89 -0.87
C LEU A 24 -1.20 -4.14 -2.12
N ALA A 25 -1.02 -5.28 -2.78
CA ALA A 25 -1.68 -5.61 -4.04
C ALA A 25 -3.09 -6.19 -3.88
N ASN A 26 -3.37 -6.93 -2.80
CA ASN A 26 -4.57 -7.79 -2.72
C ASN A 26 -5.56 -7.36 -1.64
N VAL A 27 -5.13 -6.61 -0.62
CA VAL A 27 -6.01 -6.21 0.47
C VAL A 27 -6.62 -4.84 0.15
N PRO A 28 -7.95 -4.71 0.19
CA PRO A 28 -8.62 -3.43 0.06
C PRO A 28 -8.10 -2.40 1.06
N PHE A 29 -7.92 -1.17 0.61
CA PHE A 29 -7.36 -0.08 1.42
C PHE A 29 -8.16 0.17 2.71
N THR A 30 -9.48 0.06 2.62
CA THR A 30 -10.43 0.30 3.71
C THR A 30 -10.45 -0.79 4.77
N LEU A 31 -9.91 -1.98 4.47
CA LEU A 31 -9.87 -3.10 5.40
C LEU A 31 -8.56 -3.15 6.16
N HIS A 32 -8.62 -3.34 7.47
CA HIS A 32 -7.44 -3.64 8.27
C HIS A 32 -6.85 -4.99 7.84
N TRP A 33 -5.63 -4.98 7.30
CA TRP A 33 -5.07 -6.13 6.61
C TRP A 33 -4.80 -7.36 7.49
N PRO A 34 -4.46 -7.24 8.78
CA PRO A 34 -4.34 -8.41 9.65
C PRO A 34 -5.68 -9.14 9.79
N ASP A 35 -6.79 -8.41 9.72
CA ASP A 35 -8.15 -8.96 9.86
C ASP A 35 -8.70 -9.49 8.53
N PHE A 36 -7.96 -9.32 7.42
CA PHE A 36 -8.40 -9.81 6.11
C PHE A 36 -8.29 -11.35 6.07
N PRO A 37 -9.39 -12.09 5.85
CA PRO A 37 -9.40 -13.55 5.96
C PRO A 37 -8.31 -14.24 5.12
N GLY A 38 -8.08 -13.75 3.91
CA GLY A 38 -7.07 -14.33 3.00
C GLY A 38 -5.62 -14.13 3.43
N PHE A 39 -5.33 -13.26 4.41
CA PHE A 39 -3.96 -13.03 4.87
C PHE A 39 -3.42 -14.24 5.63
N HIS A 40 -4.13 -14.71 6.66
CA HIS A 40 -3.68 -15.82 7.49
C HIS A 40 -3.73 -17.17 6.77
N ASP A 41 -4.64 -17.33 5.80
CA ASP A 41 -4.66 -18.49 4.90
C ASP A 41 -3.38 -18.58 4.06
N ARG A 42 -2.89 -17.44 3.57
CA ARG A 42 -1.68 -17.39 2.73
C ARG A 42 -0.40 -17.39 3.55
N TRP A 43 -0.41 -16.77 4.73
CA TRP A 43 0.77 -16.59 5.58
C TRP A 43 0.54 -17.21 6.97
N PRO A 44 0.38 -18.55 7.04
CA PRO A 44 0.10 -19.22 8.31
C PRO A 44 1.22 -18.98 9.33
N GLY A 45 0.82 -18.73 10.57
CA GLY A 45 1.72 -18.51 11.70
C GLY A 45 2.44 -17.16 11.73
N MET A 46 2.05 -16.18 10.88
CA MET A 46 2.50 -14.79 11.05
C MET A 46 1.66 -14.09 12.13
N GLU A 47 2.27 -13.84 13.28
CA GLU A 47 1.63 -13.17 14.42
C GLU A 47 2.62 -12.24 15.15
N GLY A 48 2.10 -11.33 15.97
CA GLY A 48 2.90 -10.48 16.86
C GLY A 48 4.03 -9.73 16.15
N ALA A 49 5.27 -10.11 16.45
CA ALA A 49 6.46 -9.47 15.89
C ALA A 49 6.56 -9.60 14.34
N ASP A 50 6.01 -10.66 13.75
CA ASP A 50 5.99 -10.80 12.29
C ASP A 50 5.06 -9.78 11.64
N LEU A 51 3.88 -9.54 12.24
CA LEU A 51 2.96 -8.51 11.75
C LEU A 51 3.56 -7.11 11.84
N MET A 52 4.34 -6.85 12.89
CA MET A 52 5.09 -5.60 13.03
C MET A 52 6.15 -5.43 11.93
N LEU A 53 6.85 -6.50 11.55
CA LEU A 53 7.79 -6.47 10.42
C LEU A 53 7.07 -6.21 9.10
N VAL A 54 5.92 -6.85 8.86
CA VAL A 54 5.10 -6.61 7.68
C VAL A 54 4.63 -5.16 7.63
N HIS A 55 4.13 -4.61 8.73
CA HIS A 55 3.78 -3.19 8.84
C HIS A 55 4.95 -2.26 8.51
N GLY A 56 6.15 -2.56 9.04
CA GLY A 56 7.36 -1.79 8.76
C GLY A 56 7.75 -1.82 7.28
N GLU A 57 7.64 -2.98 6.62
CA GLU A 57 7.90 -3.10 5.19
C GLU A 57 6.83 -2.39 4.35
N ILE A 58 5.55 -2.46 4.70
CA ILE A 58 4.46 -1.68 4.06
C ILE A 58 4.77 -0.17 4.14
N ALA A 59 5.14 0.33 5.33
CA ALA A 59 5.49 1.73 5.51
C ALA A 59 6.73 2.13 4.69
N ARG A 60 7.74 1.25 4.61
CA ARG A 60 8.93 1.47 3.77
C ARG A 60 8.58 1.54 2.29
N PHE A 61 7.69 0.69 1.80
CA PHE A 61 7.18 0.75 0.43
C PHE A 61 6.44 2.06 0.17
N ALA A 62 5.56 2.47 1.09
CA ALA A 62 4.84 3.75 0.97
C ALA A 62 5.79 4.95 0.92
N ALA A 63 6.82 4.97 1.79
CA ALA A 63 7.85 6.01 1.79
C ALA A 63 8.65 6.03 0.48
N ALA A 64 9.12 4.87 0.02
CA ALA A 64 9.86 4.77 -1.25
C ALA A 64 9.02 5.19 -2.46
N MET A 65 7.72 4.89 -2.48
CA MET A 65 6.81 5.36 -3.53
C MET A 65 6.63 6.88 -3.49
N ASN A 66 6.53 7.47 -2.30
CA ASN A 66 6.42 8.91 -2.13
C ASN A 66 7.71 9.65 -2.51
N GLU A 67 8.88 9.09 -2.19
CA GLU A 67 10.19 9.62 -2.60
C GLU A 67 10.42 9.47 -4.11
N GLY A 68 9.96 8.36 -4.69
CA GLY A 68 10.02 8.05 -6.13
C GLY A 68 8.97 8.76 -6.99
N ALA A 69 8.15 9.64 -6.41
CA ALA A 69 7.03 10.31 -7.07
C ALA A 69 7.41 11.20 -8.27
N GLN A 70 8.70 11.33 -8.62
CA GLN A 70 9.13 12.09 -9.80
C GLN A 70 8.71 11.46 -11.13
N ASP A 71 8.36 10.17 -11.16
CA ASP A 71 7.91 9.46 -12.36
C ASP A 71 6.73 8.51 -12.05
N LEU A 72 5.55 9.11 -11.91
CA LEU A 72 4.30 8.39 -11.63
C LEU A 72 3.94 7.42 -12.77
N GLU A 73 4.29 7.73 -14.02
CA GLU A 73 4.02 6.86 -15.17
C GLU A 73 4.90 5.61 -15.14
N ALA A 74 6.21 5.75 -14.89
CA ALA A 74 7.09 4.59 -14.72
C ALA A 74 6.77 3.76 -13.47
N LEU A 75 6.21 4.38 -12.42
CA LEU A 75 5.61 3.64 -11.31
C LEU A 75 4.36 2.90 -11.77
N ALA A 76 3.40 3.56 -12.42
CA ALA A 76 2.18 2.91 -12.88
C ALA A 76 2.43 1.74 -13.86
N GLU A 77 3.46 1.82 -14.71
CA GLU A 77 3.84 0.76 -15.66
C GLU A 77 4.41 -0.50 -15.00
N LYS A 78 5.14 -0.35 -13.89
CA LYS A 78 5.82 -1.48 -13.23
C LYS A 78 4.89 -2.33 -12.39
N LEU A 79 3.64 -1.91 -12.24
CA LEU A 79 2.88 -2.18 -11.05
C LEU A 79 1.46 -2.68 -11.39
N PRO A 80 1.03 -3.84 -10.87
CA PRO A 80 -0.25 -4.45 -11.21
C PRO A 80 -1.40 -3.72 -10.49
N GLY A 81 -1.87 -2.61 -11.06
CA GLY A 81 -3.01 -1.85 -10.56
C GLY A 81 -3.90 -1.34 -11.70
N ARG A 82 -5.19 -1.12 -11.42
CA ARG A 82 -6.15 -0.60 -12.40
C ARG A 82 -5.99 0.91 -12.51
N TYR A 83 -5.32 1.37 -13.56
CA TYR A 83 -5.10 2.79 -13.85
C TYR A 83 -6.35 3.66 -13.69
N GLU A 84 -7.46 3.23 -14.31
CA GLU A 84 -8.73 3.95 -14.26
C GLU A 84 -9.33 4.06 -12.85
N ALA A 85 -9.02 3.11 -11.95
CA ALA A 85 -9.57 3.08 -10.60
C ALA A 85 -8.85 4.12 -9.73
N TRP A 86 -7.52 4.08 -9.70
CA TRP A 86 -6.76 5.04 -8.89
C TRP A 86 -6.80 6.47 -9.46
N SER A 87 -6.88 6.64 -10.79
CA SER A 87 -7.05 7.95 -11.44
C SER A 87 -8.42 8.59 -11.12
N ARG A 88 -9.49 7.80 -11.03
CA ARG A 88 -10.80 8.31 -10.59
C ARG A 88 -10.75 8.76 -9.13
N ALA A 89 -10.11 7.98 -8.27
CA ALA A 89 -9.96 8.31 -6.86
C ALA A 89 -9.09 9.56 -6.65
N SER A 90 -7.98 9.71 -7.40
CA SER A 90 -7.13 10.91 -7.33
C SER A 90 -7.87 12.16 -7.80
N ASN A 91 -8.60 12.08 -8.92
CA ASN A 91 -9.39 13.20 -9.44
C ASN A 91 -10.45 13.69 -8.43
N TRP A 92 -11.04 12.77 -7.67
CA TRP A 92 -11.98 13.12 -6.61
C TRP A 92 -11.26 13.75 -5.42
N LEU A 93 -10.14 13.17 -4.95
CA LEU A 93 -9.34 13.72 -3.85
C LEU A 93 -8.78 15.12 -4.14
N VAL A 94 -8.41 15.45 -5.38
CA VAL A 94 -7.98 16.80 -5.75
C VAL A 94 -9.06 17.85 -5.42
N ARG A 95 -10.34 17.48 -5.57
CA ARG A 95 -11.48 18.38 -5.32
C ARG A 95 -12.00 18.31 -3.88
N HIS A 96 -11.68 17.24 -3.17
CA HIS A 96 -12.23 16.89 -1.87
C HIS A 96 -11.15 16.40 -0.91
N PHE A 97 -10.03 17.12 -0.84
CA PHE A 97 -8.84 16.67 -0.12
C PHE A 97 -9.07 16.49 1.39
N ASP A 98 -9.94 17.33 1.96
CA ASP A 98 -10.29 17.32 3.38
C ASP A 98 -11.57 16.51 3.66
N ALA A 99 -12.01 15.69 2.70
CA ALA A 99 -13.20 14.86 2.90
C ALA A 99 -12.97 13.82 3.99
N ASP A 100 -14.00 13.63 4.81
CA ASP A 100 -14.03 12.62 5.85
C ASP A 100 -13.92 11.22 5.21
N PRO A 101 -13.04 10.32 5.70
CA PRO A 101 -13.00 8.93 5.23
C PRO A 101 -14.32 8.17 5.37
N SER A 102 -15.26 8.64 6.21
CA SER A 102 -16.62 8.11 6.32
C SER A 102 -17.59 8.59 5.23
N ASP A 103 -17.17 9.51 4.35
CA ASP A 103 -17.96 9.96 3.20
C ASP A 103 -18.33 8.77 2.30
N ALA A 104 -19.61 8.64 1.94
CA ALA A 104 -20.10 7.53 1.12
C ALA A 104 -19.39 7.46 -0.25
N ARG A 105 -19.02 8.60 -0.82
CA ARG A 105 -18.28 8.69 -2.07
C ARG A 105 -16.81 8.32 -1.89
N PHE A 106 -16.21 8.63 -0.74
CA PHE A 106 -14.90 8.11 -0.38
C PHE A 106 -14.93 6.58 -0.35
N GLN A 107 -15.88 6.00 0.40
CA GLN A 107 -16.03 4.54 0.50
C GLN A 107 -16.28 3.89 -0.87
N GLN A 108 -17.08 4.51 -1.72
CA GLN A 108 -17.33 4.00 -3.07
C GLN A 108 -16.09 4.03 -3.97
N LEU A 109 -15.24 5.06 -3.86
CA LEU A 109 -14.07 5.23 -4.72
C LEU A 109 -12.84 4.48 -4.21
N PHE A 110 -12.71 4.28 -2.90
CA PHE A 110 -11.56 3.66 -2.25
C PHE A 110 -11.83 2.23 -1.75
N GLY A 111 -13.10 1.83 -1.60
CA GLY A 111 -13.49 0.55 -0.99
C GLY A 111 -12.98 -0.67 -1.74
N ASP A 112 -12.91 -0.59 -3.06
CA ASP A 112 -12.40 -1.68 -3.91
C ASP A 112 -10.95 -1.45 -4.35
N LEU A 113 -10.32 -0.34 -3.96
CA LEU A 113 -8.93 -0.09 -4.29
C LEU A 113 -8.04 -0.94 -3.41
N SER A 114 -7.02 -1.56 -4.01
CA SER A 114 -5.92 -2.08 -3.20
C SER A 114 -5.23 -0.93 -2.47
N ARG A 115 -4.55 -1.23 -1.34
CA ARG A 115 -3.71 -0.24 -0.64
C ARG A 115 -2.73 0.45 -1.57
N TYR A 116 -2.29 -0.31 -2.57
CA TYR A 116 -1.43 0.19 -3.61
C TYR A 116 -2.09 1.22 -4.54
N GLU A 117 -3.26 0.89 -5.10
CA GLU A 117 -4.03 1.80 -5.93
C GLU A 117 -4.39 3.08 -5.15
N ALA A 118 -4.74 2.95 -3.87
CA ALA A 118 -4.99 4.10 -3.00
C ALA A 118 -3.73 4.96 -2.78
N THR A 119 -2.55 4.34 -2.66
CA THR A 119 -1.28 5.06 -2.52
C THR A 119 -0.91 5.82 -3.80
N LEU A 120 -1.10 5.21 -4.98
CA LEU A 120 -0.92 5.90 -6.27
C LEU A 120 -1.88 7.07 -6.42
N ALA A 121 -3.15 6.90 -6.04
CA ALA A 121 -4.12 7.97 -6.05
C ALA A 121 -3.68 9.16 -5.18
N TRP A 122 -3.12 8.88 -4.00
CA TRP A 122 -2.57 9.91 -3.11
C TRP A 122 -1.34 10.62 -3.69
N ILE A 123 -0.38 9.87 -4.23
CA ILE A 123 0.83 10.45 -4.83
C ILE A 123 0.46 11.38 -5.99
N ASP A 124 -0.46 10.97 -6.86
CA ASP A 124 -0.95 11.79 -7.97
C ASP A 124 -1.59 13.10 -7.47
N VAL A 125 -2.35 13.06 -6.38
CA VAL A 125 -2.90 14.28 -5.74
C VAL A 125 -1.78 15.19 -5.25
N VAL A 126 -0.79 14.65 -4.54
CA VAL A 126 0.36 15.42 -4.02
C VAL A 126 1.14 16.06 -5.17
N LEU A 127 1.41 15.33 -6.24
CA LEU A 127 2.11 15.84 -7.42
C LEU A 127 1.33 16.95 -8.11
N ARG A 128 0.02 16.78 -8.32
CA ARG A 128 -0.82 17.83 -8.95
C ARG A 128 -0.93 19.09 -8.10
N ARG A 129 -0.94 18.94 -6.77
CA ARG A 129 -0.97 20.07 -5.84
C ARG A 129 0.37 20.78 -5.72
N ASN A 130 1.49 20.06 -5.77
CA ASN A 130 2.84 20.61 -5.67
C ASN A 130 3.39 21.11 -7.03
N GLY A 131 2.89 20.56 -8.14
CA GLY A 131 3.22 20.93 -9.51
C GLY A 131 2.38 22.08 -10.09
N SER A 132 1.43 22.61 -9.32
CA SER A 132 0.78 23.89 -9.65
C SER A 132 1.75 25.05 -9.38
N ARG A 133 2.67 25.27 -10.30
CA ARG A 133 3.41 26.52 -10.49
C ARG A 133 3.18 27.04 -11.90
#